data_AF-A0A9D7Z4T3-F1
#
_entry.id   AF-A0A9D7Z4T3-F1
#
_cell.length_a   1.000
_cell.length_b   1.000
_cell.length_c   1.000
_cell.angle_alpha   90.00
_cell.angle_beta   90.00
_cell.angle_gamma   90.00
#
_symmetry.space_group_name_H-M   'P 1'
#
loop_
_entity.id
_entity.type
_entity.pdbx_description
1 polymer ?
#
loop_
_entity_poly.entity_id
_entity_poly.type
_entity_poly.pdbx_seq_one_letter_code
_entity_poly.pdbx_strand_id
1 'polypeptide(L)'
;MRMTPPSSSLEGLDGSEDAFATRMNALAERIGMTGSRFANPTGADAPGAVTTTADLGRLAAFILTRHKDRYGLFSLPEFTWNGIFQRNKNPLLGEIAGVDGLAAGYSAKSGYNGVGSAVRANRRLIGVVAGHPTADARTDALKALFDSLEKYYEDVVPVRKGRTAGAGPCVRGRAIERRPSGARACGSPSAARQQERLPIEGDLYRSLEGAGGTRQDGRRTAGDARPDRGSSGSRWKPPRRSSGEP
;
A
#
# COMPACT_ATOMS: atom_id res chain seq x y z
N MET A 1 13.48 29.14 17.66
CA MET A 1 12.12 29.04 17.08
C MET A 1 12.14 27.93 16.04
N ARG A 2 11.67 26.72 16.38
CA ARG A 2 11.64 25.58 15.44
C ARG A 2 10.38 25.71 14.59
N MET A 3 10.48 26.25 13.38
CA MET A 3 9.45 26.13 12.36
C MET A 3 9.48 24.69 11.82
N THR A 4 8.61 23.83 12.33
CA THR A 4 8.14 22.68 11.57
C THR A 4 7.27 23.23 10.43
N PRO A 5 7.57 22.93 9.15
CA PRO A 5 6.73 23.40 8.05
C PRO A 5 5.33 22.79 8.17
N PRO A 6 4.25 23.54 7.88
CA PRO A 6 2.90 23.00 7.89
C PRO A 6 2.79 21.92 6.81
N SER A 7 2.20 20.80 7.20
CA SER A 7 1.93 19.63 6.38
C SER A 7 0.80 19.97 5.37
N SER A 8 1.11 20.81 4.38
CA SER A 8 0.17 21.47 3.44
C SER A 8 -0.90 20.58 2.77
N SER A 9 -0.69 19.27 2.69
CA SER A 9 -1.70 18.34 2.14
C SER A 9 -2.87 18.06 3.09
N LEU A 10 -2.73 18.34 4.39
CA LEU A 10 -3.73 18.00 5.42
C LEU A 10 -4.74 19.13 5.64
N GLU A 11 -4.30 20.39 5.62
CA GLU A 11 -5.19 21.55 5.75
C GLU A 11 -6.19 21.64 4.58
N GLY A 12 -5.82 21.15 3.39
CA GLY A 12 -6.72 21.12 2.23
C GLY A 12 -7.80 20.04 2.27
N LEU A 13 -7.68 19.01 3.13
CA LEU A 13 -8.62 17.88 3.19
C LEU A 13 -9.59 17.93 4.37
N ASP A 14 -9.23 18.64 5.45
CA ASP A 14 -10.01 18.74 6.70
C ASP A 14 -9.86 20.07 7.46
N GLY A 15 -9.00 20.98 6.99
CA GLY A 15 -8.70 22.22 7.68
C GLY A 15 -7.70 22.09 8.85
N SER A 16 -7.59 20.94 9.52
CA SER A 16 -6.62 20.71 10.61
C SER A 16 -6.13 19.26 10.74
N GLU A 17 -4.95 19.08 11.37
CA GLU A 17 -4.40 17.75 11.66
C GLU A 17 -5.29 16.94 12.62
N ASP A 18 -5.94 17.60 13.58
CA ASP A 18 -6.86 16.97 14.53
C ASP A 18 -8.10 16.41 13.84
N ALA A 19 -8.70 17.18 12.94
CA ALA A 19 -9.86 16.73 12.16
C ALA A 19 -9.50 15.52 11.29
N PHE A 20 -8.28 15.50 10.73
CA PHE A 20 -7.77 14.35 10.01
C PHE A 20 -7.57 13.13 10.90
N ALA A 21 -7.01 13.29 12.10
CA ALA A 21 -6.89 12.20 13.07
C ALA A 21 -8.28 11.64 13.46
N THR A 22 -9.30 12.49 13.61
CA THR A 22 -10.68 12.03 13.82
C THR A 22 -11.18 11.17 12.65
N ARG A 23 -10.97 11.59 11.40
CA ARG A 23 -11.35 10.76 10.24
C ARG A 23 -10.57 9.46 10.15
N MET A 24 -9.29 9.46 10.50
CA MET A 24 -8.47 8.23 10.56
C MET A 24 -9.06 7.23 11.55
N ASN A 25 -9.46 7.69 12.75
CA ASN A 25 -10.06 6.83 13.77
C ASN A 25 -11.45 6.34 13.36
N ALA A 26 -12.28 7.18 12.74
CA ALA A 26 -13.58 6.76 12.22
C ALA A 26 -13.43 5.68 11.12
N LEU A 27 -12.41 5.79 10.26
CA LEU A 27 -12.09 4.73 9.29
C LEU A 27 -11.58 3.47 9.99
N ALA A 28 -10.69 3.62 10.98
CA ALA A 28 -10.13 2.51 11.75
C ALA A 28 -11.25 1.66 12.38
N GLU A 29 -12.24 2.30 13.02
CA GLU A 29 -13.42 1.63 13.56
C GLU A 29 -14.21 0.90 12.47
N ARG A 30 -14.49 1.57 11.33
CA ARG A 30 -15.24 0.99 10.21
C ARG A 30 -14.58 -0.23 9.59
N ILE A 31 -13.25 -0.32 9.61
CA ILE A 31 -12.51 -1.46 9.06
C ILE A 31 -12.07 -2.47 10.15
N GLY A 32 -12.55 -2.28 11.39
CA GLY A 32 -12.36 -3.22 12.50
C GLY A 32 -10.98 -3.16 13.15
N MET A 33 -10.31 -2.00 13.12
CA MET A 33 -9.05 -1.77 13.81
C MET A 33 -9.30 -1.38 15.29
N THR A 34 -9.69 -2.35 16.10
CA THR A 34 -10.16 -2.10 17.48
C THR A 34 -9.04 -1.88 18.49
N GLY A 35 -7.77 -2.17 18.14
CA GLY A 35 -6.62 -1.98 19.02
C GLY A 35 -5.77 -0.75 18.69
N SER A 36 -6.21 0.07 17.74
CA SER A 36 -5.42 1.19 17.20
C SER A 36 -6.12 2.52 17.41
N ARG A 37 -5.33 3.55 17.73
CA ARG A 37 -5.75 4.95 17.84
C ARG A 37 -4.69 5.83 17.22
N PHE A 38 -5.10 6.65 16.26
CA PHE A 38 -4.25 7.62 15.59
C PHE A 38 -4.41 8.99 16.24
N ALA A 39 -3.30 9.62 16.60
CA ALA A 39 -3.29 10.98 17.15
C ALA A 39 -2.84 12.03 16.11
N ASN A 40 -2.20 11.61 15.03
CA ASN A 40 -1.74 12.47 13.96
C ASN A 40 -1.66 11.69 12.63
N PRO A 41 -1.61 12.41 11.49
CA PRO A 41 -1.46 11.82 10.17
C PRO A 41 -0.05 11.31 9.83
N THR A 42 0.98 11.77 10.54
CA THR A 42 2.38 11.53 10.19
C THR A 42 2.93 10.23 10.78
N GLY A 43 2.27 9.67 11.79
CA GLY A 43 2.77 8.55 12.57
C GLY A 43 3.88 8.92 13.55
N ALA A 44 4.11 10.22 13.79
CA ALA A 44 5.05 10.68 14.80
C ALA A 44 4.56 10.31 16.21
N ASP A 45 5.51 10.08 17.13
CA ASP A 45 5.20 9.76 18.53
C ASP A 45 4.32 10.84 19.15
N ALA A 46 3.08 10.50 19.48
CA ALA A 46 2.12 11.38 20.13
C ALA A 46 1.43 10.67 21.31
N PRO A 47 1.05 11.39 22.37
CA PRO A 47 0.38 10.80 23.52
C PRO A 47 -0.91 10.05 23.13
N GLY A 48 -1.00 8.78 23.54
CA GLY A 48 -2.16 7.94 23.27
C GLY A 48 -2.30 7.49 21.82
N ALA A 49 -1.30 7.71 20.96
CA ALA A 49 -1.18 7.02 19.68
C ALA A 49 -0.73 5.58 19.92
N VAL A 50 -1.50 4.61 19.43
CA VAL A 50 -1.21 3.18 19.56
C VAL A 50 -1.66 2.45 18.31
N THR A 51 -0.97 1.38 17.94
CA THR A 51 -1.35 0.56 16.80
C THR A 51 -0.93 -0.88 17.06
N THR A 52 -1.70 -1.83 16.54
CA THR A 52 -1.37 -3.26 16.63
C THR A 52 -0.97 -3.84 15.27
N THR A 53 -0.17 -4.91 15.29
CA THR A 53 0.24 -5.61 14.06
C THR A 53 -0.98 -6.18 13.30
N ALA A 54 -1.98 -6.68 14.03
CA ALA A 54 -3.23 -7.19 13.47
C ALA A 54 -4.01 -6.10 12.72
N ASP A 55 -4.13 -4.92 13.32
CA ASP A 55 -4.84 -3.80 12.71
C ASP A 55 -4.12 -3.23 11.49
N LEU A 56 -2.78 -3.16 11.52
CA LEU A 56 -2.00 -2.81 10.33
C LEU A 56 -2.17 -3.82 9.21
N GLY A 57 -2.29 -5.11 9.54
CA GLY A 57 -2.61 -6.16 8.57
C GLY A 57 -3.99 -5.93 7.92
N ARG A 58 -5.00 -5.53 8.71
CA ARG A 58 -6.32 -5.15 8.20
C ARG A 58 -6.27 -3.92 7.31
N LEU A 59 -5.52 -2.90 7.72
CA LEU A 59 -5.34 -1.69 6.92
C LEU A 59 -4.66 -1.99 5.58
N ALA A 60 -3.59 -2.79 5.57
CA ALA A 60 -2.92 -3.22 4.35
C ALA A 60 -3.89 -3.97 3.42
N ALA A 61 -4.68 -4.92 3.96
CA ALA A 61 -5.69 -5.64 3.19
C ALA A 61 -6.79 -4.72 2.66
N PHE A 62 -7.21 -3.71 3.44
CA PHE A 62 -8.18 -2.71 3.00
C PHE A 62 -7.65 -1.89 1.82
N ILE A 63 -6.41 -1.40 1.88
CA ILE A 63 -5.78 -0.65 0.79
C ILE A 63 -5.71 -1.52 -0.48
N LEU A 64 -5.23 -2.76 -0.35
CA LEU A 64 -5.10 -3.72 -1.46
C LEU A 64 -6.43 -4.10 -2.11
N THR A 65 -7.54 -4.01 -1.39
CA THR A 65 -8.86 -4.38 -1.91
C THR A 65 -9.63 -3.18 -2.45
N ARG A 66 -9.53 -2.01 -1.80
CA ARG A 66 -10.33 -0.82 -2.11
C ARG A 66 -9.61 0.21 -2.97
N HIS A 67 -8.29 0.24 -2.95
CA HIS A 67 -7.46 1.24 -3.62
C HIS A 67 -6.43 0.60 -4.54
N LYS A 68 -6.85 -0.41 -5.31
CA LYS A 68 -5.99 -1.14 -6.26
C LYS A 68 -5.37 -0.24 -7.32
N ASP A 69 -6.10 0.77 -7.75
CA ASP A 69 -5.68 1.81 -8.69
C ASP A 69 -4.49 2.62 -8.18
N ARG A 70 -4.38 2.80 -6.85
CA ARG A 70 -3.33 3.62 -6.21
C ARG A 70 -2.23 2.79 -5.57
N TYR A 71 -2.44 1.48 -5.39
CA TYR A 71 -1.47 0.62 -4.72
C TYR A 71 -0.11 0.60 -5.42
N GLY A 72 -0.08 0.75 -6.75
CA GLY A 72 1.17 0.83 -7.52
C GLY A 72 2.09 1.98 -7.12
N LEU A 73 1.59 2.99 -6.40
CA LEU A 73 2.43 4.08 -5.88
C LEU A 73 3.42 3.56 -4.81
N PHE A 74 3.09 2.51 -4.06
CA PHE A 74 3.97 1.96 -3.03
C PHE A 74 5.17 1.20 -3.60
N SER A 75 5.08 0.72 -4.84
CA SER A 75 6.15 -0.03 -5.51
C SER A 75 7.07 0.84 -6.37
N LEU A 76 6.75 2.13 -6.53
CA LEU A 76 7.60 3.06 -7.28
C LEU A 76 9.00 3.12 -6.62
N PRO A 77 10.08 2.83 -7.36
CA PRO A 77 11.44 2.86 -6.79
C PRO A 77 11.91 4.28 -6.49
N GLU A 78 11.35 5.26 -7.19
CA GLU A 78 11.73 6.67 -7.11
C GLU A 78 10.59 7.57 -7.60
N PHE A 79 10.60 8.82 -7.15
CA PHE A 79 9.68 9.86 -7.56
C PHE A 79 10.39 11.21 -7.58
N THR A 80 10.06 12.07 -8.55
CA THR A 80 10.58 13.43 -8.62
C THR A 80 9.47 14.42 -8.31
N TRP A 81 9.68 15.25 -7.29
CA TRP A 81 8.76 16.32 -6.91
C TRP A 81 9.49 17.65 -6.89
N ASN A 82 8.91 18.67 -7.53
CA ASN A 82 9.51 20.01 -7.60
C ASN A 82 10.98 20.00 -8.08
N GLY A 83 11.28 19.15 -9.07
CA GLY A 83 12.63 18.97 -9.62
C GLY A 83 13.61 18.21 -8.70
N ILE A 84 13.17 17.75 -7.52
CA ILE A 84 14.01 17.01 -6.57
C ILE A 84 13.71 15.52 -6.67
N PHE A 85 14.74 14.77 -7.04
CA PHE A 85 14.72 13.31 -7.10
C PHE A 85 14.69 12.71 -5.69
N GLN A 86 13.75 11.78 -5.46
CA GLN A 86 13.60 11.08 -4.18
C GLN A 86 13.48 9.58 -4.44
N ARG A 87 14.42 8.80 -3.88
CA ARG A 87 14.34 7.35 -3.87
C ARG A 87 13.33 6.88 -2.82
N ASN A 88 12.63 5.79 -3.11
CA ASN A 88 11.76 5.15 -2.14
C ASN A 88 12.56 4.69 -0.93
N LYS A 89 12.12 5.13 0.25
CA LYS A 89 12.79 4.86 1.52
C LYS A 89 12.44 3.49 2.10
N ASN A 90 11.53 2.74 1.46
CA ASN A 90 11.17 1.40 1.91
C ASN A 90 12.31 0.43 1.59
N PRO A 91 13.09 -0.02 2.60
CA PRO A 91 14.20 -0.93 2.39
C PRO A 91 13.72 -2.34 2.01
N LEU A 92 12.43 -2.64 2.15
CA LEU A 92 11.88 -3.95 1.81
C LEU A 92 11.80 -4.17 0.29
N LEU A 93 11.72 -3.08 -0.48
CA LEU A 93 11.70 -3.14 -1.94
C LEU A 93 13.08 -3.54 -2.47
N GLY A 94 13.13 -4.62 -3.23
CA GLY A 94 14.36 -5.17 -3.80
C GLY A 94 15.14 -6.11 -2.85
N GLU A 95 14.99 -5.95 -1.53
CA GLU A 95 15.60 -6.86 -0.54
C GLU A 95 14.83 -8.17 -0.36
N ILE A 96 13.50 -8.12 -0.49
CA ILE A 96 12.63 -9.27 -0.34
C ILE A 96 11.99 -9.58 -1.70
N ALA A 97 12.22 -10.79 -2.20
CA ALA A 97 11.65 -11.23 -3.47
C ALA A 97 10.11 -11.15 -3.46
N GLY A 98 9.56 -10.52 -4.49
CA GLY A 98 8.11 -10.36 -4.70
C GLY A 98 7.45 -9.24 -3.89
N VAL A 99 8.19 -8.49 -3.06
CA VAL A 99 7.63 -7.37 -2.28
C VAL A 99 7.37 -6.15 -3.15
N ASP A 100 6.16 -5.60 -3.04
CA ASP A 100 5.67 -4.44 -3.81
C ASP A 100 5.02 -3.35 -2.93
N GLY A 101 5.18 -3.43 -1.61
CA GLY A 101 4.71 -2.43 -0.64
C GLY A 101 4.93 -2.90 0.81
N LEU A 102 4.43 -2.22 1.84
CA LEU A 102 3.76 -0.92 1.84
C LEU A 102 4.60 0.16 2.54
N ALA A 103 5.11 -0.13 3.74
CA ALA A 103 5.87 0.85 4.50
C ALA A 103 6.78 0.20 5.53
N ALA A 104 7.91 0.85 5.80
CA ALA A 104 8.77 0.57 6.94
C ALA A 104 8.88 1.82 7.81
N GLY A 105 8.92 1.64 9.12
CA GLY A 105 8.99 2.73 10.08
C GLY A 105 9.95 2.43 11.22
N TYR A 106 10.42 3.49 11.88
CA TYR A 106 11.23 3.42 13.07
C TYR A 106 10.75 4.47 14.07
N SER A 107 10.60 4.07 15.33
CA SER A 107 10.46 4.99 16.45
C SER A 107 11.35 4.53 17.58
N ALA A 108 11.88 5.48 18.35
CA ALA A 108 12.70 5.17 19.52
C ALA A 108 11.94 4.32 20.56
N LYS A 109 10.60 4.42 20.60
CA LYS A 109 9.75 3.67 21.53
C LYS A 109 9.39 2.27 21.04
N SER A 110 9.17 2.09 19.74
CA SER A 110 8.66 0.83 19.17
C SER A 110 9.70 0.08 18.34
N GLY A 111 10.92 0.60 18.21
CA GLY A 111 11.97 0.00 17.40
C GLY A 111 11.67 0.03 15.90
N TYR A 112 12.20 -0.94 15.18
CA TYR A 112 12.01 -1.09 13.74
C TYR A 112 10.75 -1.91 13.45
N ASN A 113 9.84 -1.33 12.68
CA ASN A 113 8.55 -1.90 12.30
C ASN A 113 8.45 -1.98 10.77
N GLY A 114 7.66 -2.92 10.27
CA GLY A 114 7.47 -3.12 8.84
C GLY A 114 6.13 -3.74 8.49
N VAL A 115 5.47 -3.18 7.48
CA VAL A 115 4.28 -3.74 6.83
C VAL A 115 4.66 -4.03 5.39
N GLY A 116 4.82 -5.30 5.08
CA GLY A 116 5.15 -5.80 3.76
C GLY A 116 3.94 -6.42 3.06
N SER A 117 3.84 -6.24 1.75
CA SER A 117 3.06 -7.16 0.91
C SER A 117 3.93 -7.73 -0.18
N ALA A 118 3.74 -9.01 -0.47
CA ALA A 118 4.46 -9.71 -1.51
C ALA A 118 3.53 -10.53 -2.39
N VAL A 119 3.84 -10.65 -3.67
CA VAL A 119 3.24 -11.64 -4.57
C VAL A 119 4.21 -12.79 -4.75
N ARG A 120 3.81 -13.98 -4.28
CA ARG A 120 4.61 -15.23 -4.37
C ARG A 120 3.67 -16.39 -4.66
N ALA A 121 4.12 -17.41 -5.38
CA ALA A 121 3.30 -18.57 -5.75
C ALA A 121 1.89 -18.20 -6.27
N ASN A 122 1.78 -17.12 -7.07
CA ASN A 122 0.53 -16.58 -7.61
C ASN A 122 -0.53 -16.15 -6.55
N ARG A 123 -0.11 -15.86 -5.32
CA ARG A 123 -0.95 -15.34 -4.23
C ARG A 123 -0.32 -14.10 -3.61
N ARG A 124 -1.16 -13.29 -2.98
CA ARG A 124 -0.72 -12.09 -2.28
C ARG A 124 -0.64 -12.35 -0.78
N LEU A 125 0.54 -12.16 -0.23
CA LEU A 125 0.84 -12.27 1.19
C LEU A 125 0.94 -10.85 1.79
N ILE A 126 0.53 -10.73 3.05
CA ILE A 126 0.69 -9.51 3.86
C ILE A 126 1.38 -9.93 5.15
N GLY A 127 2.52 -9.31 5.45
CA GLY A 127 3.31 -9.56 6.65
C GLY A 127 3.47 -8.27 7.44
N VAL A 128 3.26 -8.34 8.76
CA VAL A 128 3.47 -7.20 9.66
C VAL A 128 4.37 -7.63 10.80
N VAL A 129 5.44 -6.88 11.01
CA VAL A 129 6.39 -7.06 12.12
C VAL A 129 6.57 -5.74 12.87
N ALA A 130 6.82 -5.83 14.17
CA ALA A 130 7.03 -4.67 15.02
C ALA A 130 8.02 -5.01 16.14
N GLY A 131 8.71 -4.00 16.69
CA GLY A 131 9.56 -4.19 17.87
C GLY A 131 10.98 -4.71 17.61
N HIS A 132 11.49 -4.65 16.38
CA HIS A 132 12.83 -5.17 16.09
C HIS A 132 13.94 -4.18 16.49
N PRO A 133 15.11 -4.67 16.92
CA PRO A 133 16.21 -3.82 17.37
C PRO A 133 16.99 -3.15 16.22
N THR A 134 17.00 -3.75 15.03
CA THR A 134 17.71 -3.24 13.85
C THR A 134 16.85 -3.32 12.59
N ALA A 135 17.21 -2.52 11.58
CA ALA A 135 16.57 -2.56 10.27
C ALA A 135 16.70 -3.94 9.60
N ASP A 136 17.87 -4.57 9.74
CA ASP A 136 18.17 -5.89 9.18
C ASP A 136 17.34 -6.97 9.88
N ALA A 137 17.28 -6.95 11.22
CA ALA A 137 16.46 -7.90 11.99
C ALA A 137 14.97 -7.83 11.60
N ARG A 138 14.45 -6.63 11.33
CA ARG A 138 13.09 -6.44 10.81
C ARG A 138 12.93 -7.05 9.41
N THR A 139 13.89 -6.80 8.52
CA THR A 139 13.86 -7.34 7.15
C THR A 139 13.93 -8.87 7.17
N ASP A 140 14.80 -9.47 7.98
CA ASP A 140 14.96 -10.92 8.12
C ASP A 140 13.72 -11.57 8.73
N ALA A 141 13.11 -10.93 9.73
CA ALA A 141 11.85 -11.40 10.30
C ALA A 141 10.71 -11.40 9.27
N LEU A 142 10.62 -10.37 8.42
CA LEU A 142 9.64 -10.35 7.32
C LEU A 142 9.92 -11.41 6.26
N LYS A 143 11.19 -11.62 5.89
CA LYS A 143 11.60 -12.70 4.97
C LYS A 143 11.16 -14.05 5.51
N ALA A 144 11.54 -14.36 6.75
CA ALA A 144 11.17 -15.61 7.42
C ALA A 144 9.64 -15.78 7.52
N LEU A 145 8.91 -14.70 7.79
CA LEU A 145 7.44 -14.74 7.82
C LEU A 145 6.88 -15.11 6.44
N PHE A 146 7.29 -14.44 5.37
CA PHE A 146 6.81 -14.77 4.02
C PHE A 146 7.19 -16.18 3.58
N ASP A 147 8.41 -16.62 3.87
CA ASP A 147 8.87 -17.97 3.56
C ASP A 147 8.05 -19.02 4.31
N SER A 148 7.70 -18.76 5.58
CA SER A 148 6.84 -19.64 6.37
C SER A 148 5.41 -19.70 5.84
N LEU A 149 4.85 -18.57 5.38
CA LEU A 149 3.50 -18.50 4.81
C LEU A 149 3.42 -19.25 3.49
N GLU A 150 4.46 -19.15 2.67
CA GLU A 150 4.56 -19.90 1.41
C GLU A 150 4.73 -21.40 1.63
N LYS A 151 5.53 -21.79 2.64
CA LYS A 151 5.82 -23.20 2.92
C LYS A 151 4.68 -23.96 3.60
N TYR A 152 4.00 -23.34 4.57
CA TYR A 152 3.07 -24.05 5.45
C TYR A 152 1.59 -23.77 5.18
N TYR A 153 1.27 -22.77 4.37
CA TYR A 153 -0.12 -22.39 4.09
C TYR A 153 -0.40 -22.42 2.59
N GLU A 154 -1.62 -22.81 2.22
CA GLU A 154 -2.10 -22.77 0.84
C GLU A 154 -3.49 -22.10 0.81
N ASP A 155 -3.74 -21.28 -0.21
CA ASP A 155 -5.06 -20.68 -0.42
C ASP A 155 -5.98 -21.67 -1.14
N VAL A 156 -6.92 -22.26 -0.41
CA VAL A 156 -7.97 -23.09 -1.00
C VAL A 156 -9.22 -22.24 -1.22
N VAL A 157 -9.73 -22.21 -2.46
CA VAL A 157 -11.02 -21.58 -2.77
C VAL A 157 -12.10 -22.66 -2.77
N PRO A 158 -12.82 -22.90 -1.66
CA PRO A 158 -13.76 -24.02 -1.57
C PRO A 158 -14.98 -23.82 -2.47
N VAL A 159 -15.42 -22.57 -2.67
CA VAL A 159 -16.60 -22.24 -3.47
C VAL A 159 -16.36 -20.95 -4.24
N ARG A 160 -16.59 -21.00 -5.56
CA ARG A 160 -16.53 -19.80 -6.41
C ARG A 160 -17.87 -19.08 -6.41
N LYS A 161 -17.84 -17.76 -6.53
CA LYS A 161 -19.06 -16.94 -6.68
C LYS A 161 -19.93 -17.48 -7.82
N GLY A 162 -21.22 -17.70 -7.54
CA GLY A 162 -22.16 -18.26 -8.51
C GLY A 162 -22.24 -19.79 -8.53
N ARG A 163 -21.44 -20.50 -7.73
CA ARG A 163 -21.56 -21.95 -7.54
C ARG A 163 -22.31 -22.25 -6.25
N THR A 164 -23.28 -23.17 -6.32
CA THR A 164 -24.00 -23.66 -5.15
C THR A 164 -23.07 -24.53 -4.30
N ALA A 165 -22.86 -24.17 -3.03
CA ALA A 165 -22.01 -24.89 -2.09
C ALA A 165 -22.60 -26.23 -1.63
N GLY A 166 -23.92 -26.39 -1.77
CA GLY A 166 -24.69 -27.58 -1.43
C GLY A 166 -26.17 -27.32 -1.63
N ALA A 167 -26.92 -28.36 -1.99
CA ALA A 167 -28.38 -28.30 -2.08
C ALA A 167 -28.95 -28.97 -0.83
N GLY A 168 -29.60 -28.19 0.03
CA GLY A 168 -30.41 -28.71 1.13
C GLY A 168 -31.89 -28.74 0.75
N PRO A 169 -32.70 -29.65 1.31
CA PRO A 169 -34.14 -29.62 1.09
C PRO A 169 -34.70 -28.30 1.62
N CYS A 170 -35.20 -27.46 0.71
CA CYS A 170 -36.00 -26.31 1.09
C CYS A 170 -37.39 -26.83 1.45
N VAL A 171 -37.61 -27.10 2.75
CA VAL A 171 -38.95 -27.45 3.21
C VAL A 171 -39.79 -26.19 3.09
N ARG A 172 -40.83 -26.23 2.25
CA ARG A 172 -41.92 -25.23 2.30
C ARG A 172 -42.49 -25.30 3.71
N GLY A 173 -42.10 -24.37 4.57
CA GLY A 173 -42.85 -24.14 5.78
C GLY A 173 -44.29 -23.89 5.35
N ARG A 174 -45.25 -24.66 5.87
CA ARG A 174 -46.62 -24.12 5.95
C ARG A 174 -46.45 -22.78 6.63
N ALA A 175 -47.06 -21.74 6.05
CA ALA A 175 -47.34 -20.56 6.84
C ALA A 175 -48.07 -21.06 8.08
N ILE A 176 -47.36 -21.12 9.21
CA ILE A 176 -48.02 -21.05 10.50
C ILE A 176 -48.80 -19.76 10.39
N GLU A 177 -50.12 -19.87 10.27
CA GLU A 177 -51.05 -18.78 10.40
C GLU A 177 -50.88 -18.26 11.83
N ARG A 178 -49.82 -17.47 12.03
CA ARG A 178 -49.59 -16.74 13.25
C ARG A 178 -50.71 -15.72 13.28
N ARG A 179 -51.72 -15.98 14.12
CA ARG A 179 -52.34 -14.91 14.91
C ARG A 179 -51.23 -13.93 15.29
N PRO A 180 -51.43 -12.63 15.07
CA PRO A 180 -50.34 -11.71 14.76
C PRO A 180 -49.33 -11.65 15.90
N SER A 181 -48.13 -12.16 15.65
CA SER A 181 -46.88 -11.70 16.27
C SER A 181 -45.72 -11.96 15.32
N GLY A 182 -45.75 -11.32 14.15
CA GLY A 182 -44.60 -11.01 13.28
C GLY A 182 -43.57 -12.12 13.03
N ALA A 183 -43.87 -13.09 12.15
CA ALA A 183 -42.84 -13.89 11.48
C ALA A 183 -42.50 -13.27 10.12
N ARG A 184 -41.21 -13.12 9.83
CA ARG A 184 -40.71 -12.65 8.53
C ARG A 184 -40.74 -13.79 7.52
N ALA A 185 -41.37 -13.55 6.38
CA ALA A 185 -41.40 -14.44 5.24
C ALA A 185 -40.01 -14.55 4.57
N CYS A 186 -39.71 -15.74 4.05
CA CYS A 186 -38.61 -15.96 3.12
C CYS A 186 -38.90 -15.20 1.80
N GLY A 187 -38.22 -14.08 1.61
CA GLY A 187 -38.13 -13.41 0.32
C GLY A 187 -37.06 -14.05 -0.56
N SER A 188 -37.36 -14.10 -1.86
CA SER A 188 -36.44 -14.24 -3.01
C SER A 188 -35.05 -13.63 -2.80
N PRO A 189 -34.01 -14.04 -3.56
CA PRO A 189 -32.67 -13.47 -3.44
C PRO A 189 -32.76 -11.95 -3.64
N SER A 190 -32.80 -11.24 -2.50
CA SER A 190 -32.82 -9.80 -2.45
C SER A 190 -31.60 -9.35 -3.23
N ALA A 191 -31.88 -8.49 -4.21
CA ALA A 191 -30.94 -7.87 -5.09
C ALA A 191 -29.62 -7.59 -4.37
N ALA A 192 -28.52 -7.84 -5.09
CA ALA A 192 -27.20 -7.35 -4.78
C ALA A 192 -27.32 -6.06 -3.99
N ARG A 193 -26.96 -6.10 -2.70
CA ARG A 193 -26.83 -4.91 -1.87
C ARG A 193 -25.94 -4.00 -2.69
N GLN A 194 -26.54 -2.98 -3.31
CA GLN A 194 -25.81 -1.93 -3.97
C GLN A 194 -24.87 -1.44 -2.90
N GLN A 195 -23.61 -1.84 -3.04
CA GLN A 195 -22.55 -1.31 -2.24
C GLN A 195 -22.52 0.13 -2.69
N GLU A 196 -23.12 1.03 -1.90
CA GLU A 196 -23.10 2.45 -2.15
C GLU A 196 -21.67 2.79 -2.55
N ARG A 197 -21.51 3.08 -3.84
CA ARG A 197 -20.31 3.73 -4.35
C ARG A 197 -20.24 4.99 -3.51
N LEU A 198 -19.26 5.07 -2.63
CA LEU A 198 -18.89 6.35 -2.08
C LEU A 198 -18.62 7.27 -3.28
N PRO A 199 -19.25 8.44 -3.38
CA PRO A 199 -18.84 9.44 -4.33
C PRO A 199 -17.47 9.93 -3.85
N ILE A 200 -16.43 9.24 -4.31
CA ILE A 200 -15.10 9.81 -4.45
C ILE A 200 -14.88 9.99 -5.96
N GLU A 201 -15.80 10.71 -6.61
CA GLU A 201 -15.44 11.48 -7.79
C GLU A 201 -14.42 12.51 -7.30
N GLY A 202 -13.22 12.64 -7.87
CA GLY A 202 -12.84 12.33 -9.23
C GLY A 202 -12.35 13.58 -9.94
N ASP A 203 -11.70 14.54 -9.26
CA ASP A 203 -11.30 15.80 -9.92
C ASP A 203 -9.95 16.41 -9.49
N LEU A 204 -9.10 15.72 -8.71
CA LEU A 204 -7.88 16.35 -8.19
C LEU A 204 -6.53 15.83 -8.72
N TYR A 205 -6.51 14.94 -9.72
CA TYR A 205 -5.26 14.48 -10.34
C TYR A 205 -5.12 14.77 -11.84
N ARG A 206 -6.11 15.44 -12.48
CA ARG A 206 -5.98 15.90 -13.87
C ARG A 206 -4.91 17.00 -14.03
N SER A 207 -4.44 17.59 -12.94
CA SER A 207 -3.43 18.66 -12.94
C SER A 207 -1.97 18.17 -12.98
N LEU A 208 -1.70 16.86 -13.01
CA LEU A 208 -0.33 16.33 -13.22
C LEU A 208 -0.06 15.85 -14.65
N GLU A 209 -1.08 15.77 -15.51
CA GLU A 209 -0.93 15.40 -16.93
C GLU A 209 -0.63 16.61 -17.83
N GLY A 210 -0.60 17.83 -17.29
CA GLY A 210 -0.36 19.08 -18.02
C GLY A 210 1.10 19.53 -18.15
N ALA A 211 2.07 18.80 -17.57
CA ALA A 211 3.51 19.14 -17.66
C ALA A 211 4.27 18.36 -18.76
N GLY A 212 3.54 17.69 -19.67
CA GLY A 212 4.08 17.16 -20.92
C GLY A 212 4.18 18.25 -21.99
N GLY A 213 5.11 19.19 -21.80
CA GLY A 213 5.41 20.24 -22.77
C GLY A 213 5.96 19.66 -24.07
N THR A 214 5.16 19.77 -25.11
CA THR A 214 5.46 19.52 -26.52
C THR A 214 6.78 20.18 -26.95
N ARG A 215 7.71 19.39 -27.52
CA ARG A 215 8.80 19.95 -28.34
C ARG A 215 8.45 19.72 -29.80
N GLN A 216 8.05 20.81 -30.45
CA GLN A 216 7.74 20.89 -31.87
C GLN A 216 8.92 20.45 -32.74
N ASP A 217 8.56 19.73 -33.80
CA ASP A 217 9.34 19.52 -35.01
C ASP A 217 9.92 20.84 -35.54
N GLY A 218 11.24 20.90 -35.68
CA GLY A 218 11.95 21.92 -36.45
C GLY A 218 12.84 21.25 -37.49
N ARG A 219 12.34 21.11 -38.72
CA ARG A 219 13.14 20.68 -39.88
C ARG A 219 14.20 21.72 -40.23
N ARG A 220 15.45 21.25 -40.24
CA ARG A 220 16.57 21.50 -41.19
C ARG A 220 16.80 22.92 -41.70
N THR A 221 18.04 23.38 -41.49
CA THR A 221 18.88 23.88 -42.59
C THR A 221 20.28 23.26 -42.48
N ALA A 222 20.78 22.78 -43.61
CA ALA A 222 22.14 22.32 -43.83
C ALA A 222 23.05 23.54 -44.07
N GLY A 223 24.29 23.49 -43.59
CA GLY A 223 25.29 24.51 -43.89
C GLY A 223 26.48 24.50 -42.93
N ASP A 224 27.51 23.77 -43.34
CA ASP A 224 28.93 24.11 -43.23
C ASP A 224 29.74 24.03 -41.92
N ALA A 225 30.93 23.46 -42.13
CA ALA A 225 32.22 23.64 -41.46
C ALA A 225 32.50 22.93 -40.12
N ARG A 226 33.28 21.83 -40.24
CA ARG A 226 34.27 21.41 -39.23
C ARG A 226 35.30 22.53 -39.01
N PRO A 227 35.95 22.58 -37.83
CA PRO A 227 37.28 21.98 -37.77
C PRO A 227 37.56 21.16 -36.50
N ASP A 228 38.57 20.32 -36.70
CA ASP A 228 39.31 19.46 -35.79
C ASP A 228 39.75 20.10 -34.46
N ARG A 229 39.73 19.30 -33.37
CA ARG A 229 40.76 19.25 -32.31
C ARG A 229 40.32 18.40 -31.11
N GLY A 230 41.16 17.41 -30.77
CA GLY A 230 41.59 17.24 -29.38
C GLY A 230 40.99 16.08 -28.61
N SER A 231 41.71 14.97 -28.64
CA SER A 231 41.64 13.80 -27.77
C SER A 231 41.56 14.11 -26.27
N SER A 232 40.72 13.39 -25.53
CA SER A 232 41.19 12.40 -24.55
C SER A 232 39.98 11.68 -23.91
N GLY A 233 39.92 10.37 -24.10
CA GLY A 233 38.94 9.51 -23.46
C GLY A 233 39.48 8.90 -22.19
N SER A 234 38.67 8.84 -21.14
CA SER A 234 38.90 8.00 -19.97
C SER A 234 37.75 7.00 -19.84
N ARG A 235 37.95 5.85 -20.50
CA ARG A 235 37.11 4.65 -20.40
C ARG A 235 37.46 3.91 -19.12
N TRP A 236 36.54 3.87 -18.17
CA TRP A 236 36.64 3.15 -16.90
C TRP A 236 36.73 1.63 -17.12
N LYS A 237 37.69 0.96 -16.46
CA LYS A 237 37.88 -0.51 -16.45
C LYS A 237 37.78 -1.03 -15.00
N PRO A 238 37.14 -2.20 -14.75
CA PRO A 238 37.04 -2.79 -13.41
C PRO A 238 38.32 -3.56 -13.01
N PRO A 239 38.58 -3.75 -11.70
CA PRO A 239 39.81 -4.39 -11.20
C PRO A 239 39.79 -5.92 -11.35
N ARG A 240 40.95 -6.48 -11.72
CA ARG A 240 41.22 -7.93 -11.80
C ARG A 240 41.53 -8.48 -10.41
N ARG A 241 40.94 -9.63 -10.07
CA ARG A 241 41.30 -10.47 -8.92
C ARG A 241 42.72 -11.01 -9.09
N SER A 242 43.55 -10.89 -8.05
CA SER A 242 44.80 -11.64 -7.89
C SER A 242 44.56 -12.84 -6.98
N SER A 243 44.71 -14.03 -7.55
CA SER A 243 44.92 -15.30 -6.87
C SER A 243 46.33 -15.35 -6.27
N GLY A 244 46.45 -15.78 -5.01
CA GLY A 244 47.72 -16.00 -4.34
C GLY A 244 47.52 -16.70 -2.99
N GLU A 245 47.45 -18.02 -3.03
CA GLU A 245 47.82 -18.96 -1.95
C GLU A 245 49.15 -19.59 -2.39
N PRO A 246 50.01 -20.09 -1.48
CA PRO A 246 49.67 -21.07 -0.45
C PRO A 246 49.89 -20.64 1.00
#